data_AF-A0A7J3DBH4-F1
#
_entry.id   AF-A0A7J3DBH4-F1
#
_cell.length_a   1.000
_cell.length_b   1.000
_cell.length_c   1.000
_cell.angle_alpha   90.00
_cell.angle_beta   90.00
_cell.angle_gamma   90.00
#
_symmetry.space_group_name_H-M   'P 1'
#
loop_
_entity.id
_entity.type
_entity.pdbx_description
1 polymer ?
#
loop_
_entity_poly.entity_id
_entity_poly.type
_entity_poly.pdbx_seq_one_letter_code
_entity_poly.pdbx_strand_id
1 'polypeptide(L)'
;MSNLKLSEIFGNKAIEDFGTALRKAVRDERSQDYASLIELEYVEKPEEFAEAIKKFLRRYDSYAKKYRIIRPSDDSLIEMMKLVDLYGVRVIRAALIAHALVKAPTEEVVQNEEVAQGGEINE
;
A
#
# COMPACT_ATOMS: atom_id res chain seq x y z
N MET A 1 22.55 3.80 -17.12
CA MET A 1 21.38 3.33 -16.36
C MET A 1 21.88 2.69 -15.10
N SER A 2 21.42 3.14 -13.94
CA SER A 2 21.66 2.46 -12.66
C SER A 2 21.21 1.00 -12.80
N ASN A 3 22.03 0.07 -12.28
CA ASN A 3 21.71 -1.36 -12.34
C ASN A 3 20.51 -1.59 -11.41
N LEU A 4 19.31 -1.62 -11.99
CA LEU A 4 18.05 -1.59 -11.25
C LEU A 4 17.83 -2.93 -10.56
N LYS A 5 18.07 -2.98 -9.25
CA LYS A 5 17.78 -4.15 -8.44
C LYS A 5 16.40 -4.00 -7.81
N LEU A 6 15.43 -4.69 -8.40
CA LEU A 6 14.04 -4.70 -7.93
C LEU A 6 13.94 -5.08 -6.45
N SER A 7 14.77 -6.01 -5.98
CA SER A 7 14.78 -6.42 -4.57
C SER A 7 15.11 -5.27 -3.61
N GLU A 8 15.99 -4.33 -4.01
CA GLU A 8 16.34 -3.17 -3.19
C GLU A 8 15.19 -2.16 -3.12
N ILE A 9 14.41 -2.03 -4.20
CA ILE A 9 13.24 -1.14 -4.25
C ILE A 9 12.08 -1.74 -3.43
N PHE A 10 11.76 -3.01 -3.67
CA PHE A 10 10.63 -3.67 -3.01
C PHE A 10 10.86 -3.88 -1.51
N GLY A 11 12.12 -4.05 -1.09
CA GLY A 11 12.51 -4.13 0.33
C GLY A 11 12.87 -2.77 0.95
N ASN A 12 12.69 -1.66 0.23
CA ASN A 12 12.92 -0.34 0.82
C ASN A 12 11.79 0.00 1.80
N LYS A 13 12.16 0.41 3.02
CA LYS A 13 11.20 0.73 4.09
C LYS A 13 10.13 1.76 3.67
N ALA A 14 10.49 2.76 2.87
CA ALA A 14 9.53 3.76 2.40
C ALA A 14 8.45 3.13 1.51
N ILE A 15 8.85 2.21 0.63
CA ILE A 15 7.94 1.45 -0.23
C ILE A 15 7.06 0.52 0.60
N GLU A 16 7.62 -0.15 1.60
CA GLU A 16 6.87 -1.00 2.52
C GLU A 16 5.84 -0.22 3.35
N ASP A 17 6.23 0.93 3.90
CA ASP A 17 5.35 1.78 4.72
C ASP A 17 4.14 2.27 3.90
N PHE A 18 4.40 2.83 2.72
CA PHE A 18 3.34 3.34 1.84
C PHE A 18 2.53 2.20 1.20
N GLY A 19 3.19 1.12 0.78
CA GLY A 19 2.52 -0.06 0.25
C GLY A 19 1.60 -0.72 1.27
N THR A 20 2.03 -0.80 2.54
CA THR A 20 1.20 -1.31 3.65
C THR A 20 0.04 -0.38 3.96
N ALA A 21 0.26 0.93 3.96
CA ALA A 21 -0.82 1.91 4.14
C ALA A 21 -1.86 1.79 3.02
N LEU A 22 -1.41 1.70 1.76
CA LEU A 22 -2.26 1.52 0.59
C LEU A 22 -3.02 0.20 0.66
N ARG A 23 -2.37 -0.92 1.06
CA ARG A 23 -3.03 -2.21 1.31
C ARG A 23 -4.20 -2.05 2.27
N LYS A 24 -3.97 -1.42 3.43
CA LYS A 24 -5.01 -1.19 4.44
C LYS A 24 -6.14 -0.30 3.91
N ALA A 25 -5.81 0.72 3.12
CA ALA A 25 -6.81 1.64 2.57
C ALA A 25 -7.72 0.95 1.55
N VAL A 26 -7.15 0.06 0.73
CA VAL A 26 -7.86 -0.64 -0.36
C VAL A 26 -8.65 -1.84 0.17
N ARG A 27 -8.03 -2.65 1.03
CA ARG A 27 -8.54 -3.98 1.37
C ARG A 27 -9.39 -4.02 2.62
N ASP A 28 -9.34 -2.98 3.45
CA ASP A 28 -10.27 -2.87 4.57
C ASP A 28 -11.66 -2.47 4.06
N GLU A 29 -12.66 -3.28 4.41
CA GLU A 29 -14.07 -3.09 4.03
C GLU A 29 -14.64 -1.73 4.45
N ARG A 30 -14.03 -1.09 5.46
CA ARG A 30 -14.47 0.21 5.98
C ARG A 30 -13.89 1.40 5.20
N SER A 31 -12.90 1.17 4.34
CA SER A 31 -12.20 2.21 3.57
C SER A 31 -12.42 2.03 2.07
N GLN A 32 -12.10 0.84 1.53
CA GLN A 32 -12.26 0.49 0.11
C GLN A 32 -11.78 1.58 -0.87
N ASP A 33 -10.60 2.15 -0.61
CA ASP A 33 -10.04 3.26 -1.40
C ASP A 33 -9.40 2.77 -2.71
N TYR A 34 -10.22 2.18 -3.57
CA TYR A 34 -9.82 1.76 -4.92
C TYR A 34 -9.47 2.95 -5.82
N ALA A 35 -9.96 4.15 -5.50
CA ALA A 35 -9.61 5.37 -6.22
C ALA A 35 -8.10 5.64 -6.15
N SER A 36 -7.45 5.41 -5.01
CA SER A 36 -5.99 5.51 -4.87
C SER A 36 -5.22 4.58 -5.81
N LEU A 37 -5.71 3.36 -6.03
CA LEU A 37 -5.06 2.41 -6.95
C LEU A 37 -5.16 2.90 -8.40
N ILE A 38 -6.36 3.29 -8.83
CA ILE A 38 -6.61 3.79 -10.18
C ILE A 38 -5.81 5.07 -10.43
N GLU A 39 -5.82 6.01 -9.48
CA GLU A 39 -5.04 7.24 -9.59
C GLU A 39 -3.55 6.93 -9.78
N LEU A 40 -2.98 6.01 -9.00
CA LEU A 40 -1.56 5.62 -9.07
C LEU A 40 -1.19 4.88 -10.36
N GLU A 41 -2.08 4.04 -10.91
CA GLU A 41 -1.80 3.21 -12.08
C GLU A 41 -1.46 4.03 -13.33
N TYR A 42 -2.11 5.18 -13.49
CA TYR A 42 -1.96 6.04 -14.67
C TYR A 42 -0.93 7.16 -14.51
N VAL A 43 -0.28 7.30 -13.35
CA VAL A 43 0.72 8.35 -13.13
C VAL A 43 1.99 8.07 -13.91
N GLU A 44 2.44 9.03 -14.73
CA GLU A 44 3.70 8.89 -15.48
C GLU A 44 4.77 9.89 -15.05
N LYS A 45 4.37 11.05 -14.54
CA LYS A 45 5.29 12.14 -14.18
C LYS A 45 5.47 12.29 -12.66
N PRO A 46 6.65 12.74 -12.18
CA PRO A 46 6.90 12.92 -10.76
C PRO A 46 5.90 13.86 -10.07
N GLU A 47 5.44 14.91 -10.75
CA GLU A 47 4.48 15.88 -10.20
C GLU A 47 3.08 15.26 -10.06
N GLU A 48 2.67 14.45 -11.03
CA GLU A 48 1.44 13.67 -10.98
C GLU A 48 1.51 12.64 -9.84
N PHE A 49 2.68 12.05 -9.61
CA PHE A 49 2.91 11.11 -8.53
C PHE A 49 2.77 11.78 -7.17
N ALA A 50 3.40 12.94 -6.98
CA ALA A 50 3.28 13.72 -5.76
C ALA A 50 1.82 14.09 -5.46
N GLU A 51 1.05 14.52 -6.48
CA GLU A 51 -0.37 14.82 -6.30
C GLU A 51 -1.22 13.58 -6.00
N ALA A 52 -0.94 12.43 -6.61
CA ALA A 52 -1.60 11.17 -6.29
C ALA A 52 -1.33 10.74 -4.83
N ILE A 53 -0.07 10.80 -4.39
CA ILE A 53 0.31 10.49 -3.00
C ILE A 53 -0.35 11.45 -2.01
N LYS A 54 -0.39 12.75 -2.31
CA LYS A 54 -1.06 13.75 -1.48
C LYS A 54 -2.57 13.48 -1.35
N LYS A 55 -3.25 13.15 -2.46
CA LYS A 55 -4.67 12.79 -2.45
C LYS A 55 -4.92 11.54 -1.62
N PHE A 56 -4.09 10.51 -1.80
CA PHE A 56 -4.13 9.29 -1.00
C PHE A 56 -3.95 9.60 0.48
N LEU A 57 -2.89 10.32 0.88
CA LEU A 57 -2.63 10.65 2.28
C LEU A 57 -3.79 11.43 2.92
N ARG A 58 -4.43 12.33 2.17
CA ARG A 58 -5.61 13.07 2.65
C ARG A 58 -6.80 12.14 2.93
N ARG A 59 -7.09 11.18 2.04
CA ARG A 59 -8.13 10.16 2.26
C ARG A 59 -7.76 9.24 3.43
N TYR A 60 -6.52 8.79 3.43
CA TYR A 60 -5.97 7.89 4.43
C TYR A 60 -5.93 8.50 5.83
N ASP A 61 -5.67 9.80 5.98
CA ASP A 61 -5.60 10.46 7.28
C ASP A 61 -6.93 10.36 8.05
N SER A 62 -8.05 10.51 7.36
CA SER A 62 -9.38 10.37 7.95
C SER A 62 -9.62 8.94 8.45
N TYR A 63 -9.26 7.96 7.61
CA TYR A 63 -9.35 6.54 7.92
C TYR A 63 -8.43 6.15 9.10
N ALA A 64 -7.17 6.58 9.05
CA ALA A 64 -6.15 6.28 10.05
C ALA A 64 -6.50 6.88 11.42
N LYS A 65 -6.99 8.12 11.47
CA LYS A 65 -7.46 8.74 12.72
C LYS A 65 -8.64 7.98 13.33
N LYS A 66 -9.63 7.61 12.51
CA LYS A 66 -10.84 6.93 12.97
C LYS A 66 -10.54 5.55 13.58
N TYR A 67 -9.61 4.80 13.00
CA TYR A 67 -9.31 3.43 13.39
C TYR A 67 -7.94 3.25 14.07
N ARG A 68 -7.28 4.35 14.44
CA ARG A 68 -5.95 4.37 15.10
C ARG A 68 -4.89 3.57 14.35
N ILE A 69 -4.87 3.70 13.03
CA ILE A 69 -3.91 3.02 12.16
C ILE A 69 -2.66 3.90 12.00
N ILE A 70 -1.50 3.26 11.95
CA ILE A 70 -0.21 3.92 11.74
C ILE A 70 -0.17 4.53 10.33
N ARG A 71 0.22 5.80 10.26
CA ARG A 71 0.44 6.54 9.01
C ARG A 71 1.89 6.36 8.52
N PRO A 72 2.14 6.42 7.21
CA PRO A 72 3.50 6.55 6.69
C PRO A 72 4.20 7.76 7.32
N SER A 73 5.50 7.65 7.56
CA SER A 73 6.29 8.73 8.16
C SER A 73 6.71 9.78 7.13
N ASP A 74 7.03 10.99 7.60
CA ASP A 74 7.56 12.06 6.74
C ASP A 74 8.91 11.67 6.12
N ASP A 75 9.76 10.96 6.86
CA ASP A 75 11.03 10.43 6.34
C ASP A 75 10.80 9.44 5.20
N SER A 76 9.79 8.57 5.35
CA SER A 76 9.37 7.63 4.30
C SER A 76 8.85 8.36 3.07
N LEU A 77 8.15 9.50 3.23
CA LEU A 77 7.71 10.31 2.10
C LEU A 77 8.89 10.91 1.35
N ILE A 78 9.83 11.52 2.08
CA ILE A 78 11.04 12.12 1.51
C ILE A 78 11.84 11.07 0.75
N GLU A 79 12.04 9.90 1.36
CA GLU A 79 12.78 8.80 0.75
C GLU A 79 12.07 8.25 -0.49
N MET A 80 10.75 8.08 -0.45
CA MET A 80 9.97 7.64 -1.61
C MET A 80 10.11 8.61 -2.78
N MET A 81 10.09 9.92 -2.54
CA MET A 81 10.29 10.91 -3.61
C MET A 81 11.69 10.82 -4.23
N LYS A 82 12.74 10.60 -3.42
CA LYS A 82 14.09 10.34 -3.96
C LYS A 82 14.13 9.08 -4.82
N LEU A 83 13.44 8.02 -4.42
CA LEU A 83 13.37 6.79 -5.20
C LEU A 83 12.67 7.02 -6.55
N VAL A 84 11.65 7.89 -6.59
CA VAL A 84 11.01 8.31 -7.85
C VAL A 84 12.01 9.02 -8.75
N ASP A 85 12.83 9.93 -8.21
CA ASP A 85 13.84 10.64 -8.99
C ASP A 85 14.93 9.69 -9.51
N LEU A 86 15.32 8.67 -8.72
CA LEU A 86 16.40 7.74 -9.05
C LEU A 86 15.99 6.62 -10.03
N TYR A 87 14.78 6.08 -9.87
CA TYR A 87 14.32 4.87 -10.58
C TYR A 87 13.11 5.10 -11.49
N GLY A 88 12.51 6.29 -11.40
CA GLY A 88 11.34 6.67 -12.19
C GLY A 88 10.02 6.21 -11.59
N VAL A 89 8.99 7.01 -11.86
CA VAL A 89 7.61 6.81 -11.37
C VAL A 89 7.07 5.41 -11.64
N ARG A 90 7.29 4.89 -12.86
CA ARG A 90 6.73 3.60 -13.27
C ARG A 90 7.20 2.44 -12.39
N VAL A 91 8.44 2.46 -11.93
CA VAL A 91 9.00 1.40 -11.10
C VAL A 91 8.45 1.51 -9.68
N ILE A 92 8.42 2.74 -9.13
CA ILE A 92 7.94 3.00 -7.78
C ILE A 92 6.44 2.74 -7.65
N ARG A 93 5.62 3.19 -8.62
CA ARG A 93 4.18 2.91 -8.61
C ARG A 93 3.90 1.41 -8.67
N ALA A 94 4.64 0.67 -9.49
CA ALA A 94 4.48 -0.78 -9.61
C ALA A 94 4.81 -1.48 -8.28
N ALA A 95 5.87 -1.05 -7.60
CA ALA A 95 6.24 -1.57 -6.29
C ALA A 95 5.17 -1.30 -5.22
N LEU A 96 4.61 -0.09 -5.18
CA LEU A 96 3.54 0.27 -4.25
C LEU A 96 2.26 -0.54 -4.51
N ILE A 97 1.82 -0.63 -5.76
CA ILE A 97 0.63 -1.39 -6.15
C ILE A 97 0.82 -2.88 -5.84
N ALA A 98 1.99 -3.46 -6.17
CA ALA A 98 2.29 -4.85 -5.86
C ALA A 98 2.23 -5.11 -4.35
N HIS A 99 2.84 -4.24 -3.53
CA HIS A 99 2.69 -4.32 -2.07
C HIS A 99 1.22 -4.24 -1.66
N ALA A 100 0.44 -3.32 -2.20
CA ALA A 100 -0.97 -3.18 -1.84
C ALA A 100 -1.82 -4.42 -2.15
N LEU A 101 -1.52 -5.13 -3.24
CA LEU A 101 -2.34 -6.23 -3.75
C LEU A 101 -1.91 -7.61 -3.26
N VAL A 102 -0.66 -7.80 -2.85
CA VAL A 102 -0.21 -9.08 -2.30
C VAL A 102 -0.90 -9.36 -0.96
N LYS A 103 -1.42 -10.58 -0.80
CA LYS A 103 -2.02 -11.08 0.45
C LYS A 103 -1.01 -10.99 1.58
N ALA A 104 -1.42 -10.39 2.71
CA ALA A 104 -0.58 -10.39 3.89
C ALA A 104 -0.67 -11.78 4.55
N PRO A 105 0.43 -12.36 5.07
CA PRO A 105 0.40 -13.68 5.72
C PRO A 105 -0.62 -13.79 6.84
N THR A 106 -0.90 -12.69 7.54
CA THR A 106 -1.88 -12.61 8.63
C THR A 106 -3.34 -12.71 8.19
N GLU A 107 -3.64 -12.53 6.90
CA GLU A 107 -5.00 -12.70 6.36
C GLU A 107 -5.40 -14.17 6.20
N GLU A 108 -4.43 -15.11 6.16
CA GLU A 108 -4.71 -16.56 6.10
C GLU A 108 -5.19 -17.13 7.44
N VAL A 109 -4.78 -16.54 8.57
CA VAL A 109 -5.13 -17.07 9.90
C VAL A 109 -6.62 -16.82 10.20
N VAL A 110 -7.12 -15.64 9.84
CA VAL A 110 -8.52 -15.26 10.12
C VAL A 110 -9.52 -16.06 9.27
N GLN A 111 -9.17 -16.39 8.02
CA GLN A 111 -10.04 -17.18 7.14
C GLN A 111 -10.05 -18.68 7.51
N ASN A 112 -8.98 -19.21 8.10
CA ASN A 112 -8.93 -20.62 8.51
C ASN A 112 -9.63 -20.90 9.85
N GLU A 113 -9.78 -19.91 10.73
CA GLU A 113 -10.48 -20.07 12.01
C GLU A 113 -12.01 -20.04 11.85
N GLU A 114 -12.57 -19.29 10.90
CA GLU A 114 -14.02 -19.26 10.65
C GLU A 114 -14.56 -20.57 10.04
N VAL A 115 -13.73 -21.30 9.28
CA VAL A 115 -14.13 -22.60 8.69
C VAL A 115 -14.10 -23.73 9.72
N ALA A 116 -13.31 -23.61 10.80
CA ALA A 116 -13.14 -24.65 11.80
C ALA A 116 -14.27 -24.72 12.85
N GLN A 117 -15.11 -23.69 12.99
CA GLN A 117 -16.15 -23.62 14.05
C GLN A 117 -17.58 -23.99 13.59
N GLY A 118 -17.78 -24.37 12.31
CA GLY A 118 -19.11 -24.66 11.74
C GLY A 118 -19.51 -26.13 11.66
N GLY A 119 -18.75 -27.04 12.26
CA GLY A 119 -18.85 -28.49 12.02
C GLY A 119 -19.16 -29.35 13.24
N GLU A 120 -20.16 -29.01 14.06
CA GLU A 120 -20.79 -29.97 14.97
C GLU A 120 -22.30 -30.01 14.71
N ILE A 121 -22.69 -31.02 13.95
CA ILE A 121 -24.06 -31.39 13.64
C ILE A 121 -24.53 -32.24 14.83
N ASN A 122 -25.52 -31.76 15.58
CA ASN A 122 -26.15 -32.52 16.66
C ASN A 122 -26.92 -33.73 16.08
N GLU A 123 -26.62 -34.93 16.60
CA GLU A 123 -27.47 -36.13 16.48
C GLU A 123 -28.76 -36.01 17.32
#